data_AF-A0A9P0JS40-F1
#
_entry.id   AF-A0A9P0JS40-F1
#
_cell.length_a   1.000
_cell.length_b   1.000
_cell.length_c   1.000
_cell.angle_alpha   90.00
_cell.angle_beta   90.00
_cell.angle_gamma   90.00
#
_symmetry.space_group_name_H-M   'P 1'
#
loop_
_entity.id
_entity.type
_entity.pdbx_description
1 polymer ?
#
loop_
_entity_poly.entity_id
_entity_poly.type
_entity_poly.pdbx_seq_one_letter_code
_entity_poly.pdbx_strand_id
1 'polypeptide(L)'
;MQELADMLHKTCVEETSAKEDDIANARHGTFADDDNFKCYIFCLMAQMACIEDDGTIDEDATIAVLPDEYRDKAAPIVRKCGTIKGLTPCESAWLTHKCYQAEAPDLTEDGDIDEDACIAYLADNYRDEFIPIIRRCGTKKGATVCDTAWLTNQCWAQGPRYRVL
;
A
#
# COMPACT_ATOMS: atom_id res chain seq x y z
N MET A 1 -11.58 -3.23 -11.30
CA MET A 1 -10.14 -3.15 -11.02
C MET A 1 -9.57 -4.47 -10.50
N GLN A 2 -10.26 -5.23 -9.64
CA GLN A 2 -9.75 -6.50 -9.10
C GLN A 2 -9.34 -7.52 -10.18
N GLU A 3 -10.20 -7.78 -11.19
CA GLU A 3 -9.88 -8.73 -12.26
C GLU A 3 -8.62 -8.36 -13.07
N LEU A 4 -8.38 -7.05 -13.26
CA LEU A 4 -7.17 -6.55 -13.92
C LEU A 4 -5.93 -6.78 -13.05
N ALA A 5 -6.03 -6.50 -11.74
CA ALA A 5 -4.94 -6.74 -10.80
C ALA A 5 -4.57 -8.23 -10.72
N ASP A 6 -5.57 -9.12 -10.68
CA ASP A 6 -5.36 -10.57 -10.63
C ASP A 6 -4.70 -11.08 -11.92
N MET A 7 -5.12 -10.57 -13.09
CA MET A 7 -4.52 -10.89 -14.38
C MET A 7 -3.05 -10.44 -14.45
N LEU A 8 -2.77 -9.19 -14.11
CA LEU A 8 -1.41 -8.62 -14.13
C LEU A 8 -0.48 -9.37 -13.17
N HIS A 9 -0.94 -9.64 -11.96
CA HIS A 9 -0.20 -10.40 -10.98
C HIS A 9 0.17 -11.79 -11.51
N LYS A 10 -0.81 -12.54 -12.03
CA LYS A 10 -0.57 -13.86 -12.61
C LYS A 10 0.47 -13.82 -13.73
N THR A 11 0.32 -12.90 -14.69
CA THR A 11 1.25 -12.75 -15.81
C THR A 11 2.66 -12.44 -15.32
N CYS A 12 2.82 -11.48 -14.41
CA CYS A 12 4.13 -11.07 -13.95
C CYS A 12 4.80 -12.13 -13.05
N VAL A 13 4.04 -12.90 -12.26
CA VAL A 13 4.60 -14.06 -11.53
C VAL A 13 5.08 -15.13 -12.51
N GLU A 14 4.29 -15.45 -13.54
CA GLU A 14 4.68 -16.43 -14.57
C GLU A 14 5.94 -16.01 -15.34
N GLU A 15 6.08 -14.72 -15.68
CA GLU A 15 7.23 -14.20 -16.44
C GLU A 15 8.52 -14.12 -15.61
N THR A 16 8.41 -13.71 -14.34
CA THR A 16 9.58 -13.36 -13.52
C THR A 16 9.97 -14.45 -12.53
N SER A 17 9.07 -15.39 -12.25
CA SER A 17 9.25 -16.37 -11.17
C SER A 17 9.52 -15.71 -9.81
N ALA A 18 8.95 -14.53 -9.56
CA ALA A 18 8.98 -13.88 -8.25
C ALA A 18 8.27 -14.73 -7.20
N LYS A 19 8.78 -14.73 -5.96
CA LYS A 19 8.18 -15.49 -4.87
C LYS A 19 6.97 -14.75 -4.34
N GLU A 20 5.88 -15.47 -4.11
CA GLU A 20 4.66 -14.91 -3.54
C GLU A 20 4.89 -14.22 -2.20
N ASP A 21 5.81 -14.76 -1.37
CA ASP A 21 6.16 -14.15 -0.09
C ASP A 21 6.81 -12.77 -0.28
N ASP A 22 7.69 -12.61 -1.27
CA ASP A 22 8.35 -11.32 -1.56
C ASP A 22 7.32 -10.29 -2.07
N ILE A 23 6.34 -10.73 -2.87
CA ILE A 23 5.24 -9.90 -3.38
C ILE A 23 4.28 -9.50 -2.26
N ALA A 24 3.90 -10.44 -1.41
CA ALA A 24 3.04 -10.19 -0.26
C ALA A 24 3.72 -9.17 0.66
N ASN A 25 4.96 -9.41 1.05
CA ASN A 25 5.74 -8.52 1.92
C ASN A 25 5.97 -7.11 1.34
N ALA A 26 5.84 -6.91 0.03
CA ALA A 26 5.99 -5.59 -0.58
C ALA A 26 4.76 -4.69 -0.39
N ARG A 27 3.56 -5.28 -0.34
CA ARG A 27 2.32 -4.56 0.05
C ARG A 27 2.41 -4.09 1.49
N HIS A 28 3.20 -4.83 2.23
CA HIS A 28 3.61 -4.49 3.53
C HIS A 28 4.62 -3.33 3.34
N GLY A 29 5.77 -3.49 2.71
CA GLY A 29 6.75 -2.39 2.55
C GLY A 29 8.13 -2.83 3.00
N THR A 30 8.21 -4.10 3.36
CA THR A 30 9.37 -4.92 3.25
C THR A 30 9.60 -5.27 1.78
N PHE A 31 10.46 -4.49 1.12
CA PHE A 31 10.88 -4.74 -0.26
C PHE A 31 12.11 -5.65 -0.28
N ALA A 32 11.95 -6.90 -0.71
CA ALA A 32 13.05 -7.84 -0.88
C ALA A 32 14.07 -7.34 -1.92
N ASP A 33 15.36 -7.57 -1.67
CA ASP A 33 16.44 -7.31 -2.62
C ASP A 33 16.71 -8.58 -3.45
N ASP A 34 15.71 -8.98 -4.24
CA ASP A 34 15.71 -10.17 -5.09
C ASP A 34 15.42 -9.75 -6.53
N ASP A 35 16.21 -10.22 -7.50
CA ASP A 35 16.13 -9.75 -8.88
C ASP A 35 14.81 -10.15 -9.57
N ASN A 36 14.23 -11.31 -9.23
CA ASN A 36 12.94 -11.71 -9.77
C ASN A 36 11.84 -10.79 -9.23
N PHE A 37 11.88 -10.45 -7.94
CA PHE A 37 10.93 -9.52 -7.34
C PHE A 37 11.06 -8.09 -7.90
N LYS A 38 12.28 -7.59 -8.11
CA LYS A 38 12.51 -6.30 -8.79
C LYS A 38 11.89 -6.30 -10.19
N CYS A 39 12.12 -7.37 -10.95
CA CYS A 39 11.56 -7.50 -12.29
C CYS A 39 10.04 -7.70 -12.27
N TYR A 40 9.47 -8.28 -11.23
CA TYR A 40 8.02 -8.34 -11.05
C TYR A 40 7.39 -6.93 -10.97
N ILE A 41 8.00 -6.02 -10.20
CA ILE A 41 7.55 -4.62 -10.13
C ILE A 41 7.66 -3.95 -11.51
N PHE A 42 8.79 -4.15 -12.20
CA PHE A 42 8.97 -3.63 -13.56
C PHE A 42 7.90 -4.16 -14.52
N CYS A 43 7.63 -5.47 -14.50
CA CYS A 43 6.59 -6.09 -15.32
C CYS A 43 5.23 -5.45 -15.10
N LEU A 44 4.81 -5.24 -13.84
CA LEU A 44 3.53 -4.60 -13.54
C LEU A 44 3.45 -3.19 -14.15
N MET A 45 4.49 -2.39 -13.96
CA MET A 45 4.55 -1.03 -14.50
C MET A 45 4.56 -1.03 -16.03
N ALA A 46 5.26 -1.97 -16.66
CA ALA A 46 5.36 -2.07 -18.11
C ALA A 46 4.02 -2.51 -18.75
N GLN A 47 3.34 -3.49 -18.14
CA GLN A 47 2.01 -3.93 -18.60
C GLN A 47 0.95 -2.81 -18.50
N MET A 48 1.16 -1.85 -17.59
CA MET A 48 0.33 -0.65 -17.44
C MET A 48 0.82 0.56 -18.24
N ALA A 49 1.88 0.40 -19.05
CA ALA A 49 2.54 1.48 -19.80
C ALA A 49 2.96 2.67 -18.92
N CYS A 50 3.37 2.39 -17.68
CA CYS A 50 3.84 3.38 -16.71
C CYS A 50 5.37 3.52 -16.68
N ILE A 51 6.09 2.61 -17.36
CA ILE A 51 7.54 2.60 -17.42
C ILE A 51 8.00 2.18 -18.81
N GLU A 52 9.08 2.80 -19.27
CA GLU A 52 9.79 2.48 -20.50
C GLU A 52 10.77 1.30 -20.29
N ASP A 53 11.20 0.68 -21.41
CA ASP A 53 12.13 -0.46 -21.40
C ASP A 53 13.47 -0.17 -20.70
N ASP A 54 13.88 1.10 -20.64
CA ASP A 54 15.11 1.56 -19.98
C ASP A 54 14.93 1.88 -18.48
N GLY A 55 13.73 1.60 -17.94
CA GLY A 55 13.36 1.88 -16.56
C GLY A 55 13.03 3.34 -16.30
N THR A 56 12.72 4.14 -17.30
CA THR A 56 12.21 5.51 -17.14
C THR A 56 10.71 5.48 -16.87
N ILE A 57 10.28 6.11 -15.79
CA ILE A 57 8.87 6.17 -15.39
C ILE A 57 8.18 7.28 -16.18
N ASP A 58 7.03 6.95 -16.78
CA ASP A 58 6.11 7.94 -17.30
C ASP A 58 5.19 8.37 -16.15
N GLU A 59 5.53 9.52 -15.55
CA GLU A 59 4.80 10.07 -14.40
C GLU A 59 3.33 10.36 -14.72
N ASP A 60 3.06 10.89 -15.91
CA ASP A 60 1.69 11.26 -16.30
C ASP A 60 0.86 10.02 -16.61
N ALA A 61 1.42 9.01 -17.27
CA ALA A 61 0.76 7.71 -17.47
C ALA A 61 0.53 7.00 -16.13
N THR A 62 1.52 7.03 -15.23
CA THR A 62 1.41 6.46 -13.88
C THR A 62 0.26 7.09 -13.12
N ILE A 63 0.13 8.42 -13.14
CA ILE A 63 -0.99 9.14 -12.49
C ILE A 63 -2.32 8.81 -13.17
N ALA A 64 -2.34 8.70 -14.50
CA ALA A 64 -3.57 8.43 -15.25
C ALA A 64 -4.12 7.01 -14.98
N VAL A 65 -3.27 6.02 -14.74
CA VAL A 65 -3.68 4.63 -14.46
C VAL A 65 -4.34 4.48 -13.08
N LEU A 66 -4.03 5.37 -12.14
CA LEU A 66 -4.61 5.34 -10.80
C LEU A 66 -6.11 5.64 -10.84
N PRO A 67 -6.92 5.00 -9.97
CA PRO A 67 -8.32 5.37 -9.80
C PRO A 67 -8.46 6.85 -9.41
N ASP A 68 -9.51 7.51 -9.90
CA ASP A 68 -9.71 8.96 -9.74
C ASP A 68 -9.59 9.43 -8.28
N GLU A 69 -10.10 8.63 -7.34
CA GLU A 69 -10.08 8.93 -5.89
C GLU A 69 -8.67 8.98 -5.28
N TYR A 70 -7.67 8.36 -5.91
CA TYR A 70 -6.29 8.33 -5.45
C TYR A 70 -5.37 9.32 -6.18
N ARG A 71 -5.79 9.85 -7.35
CA ARG A 71 -4.91 10.67 -8.21
C ARG A 71 -4.39 11.91 -7.50
N ASP A 72 -5.24 12.65 -6.80
CA ASP A 72 -4.83 13.90 -6.13
C ASP A 72 -3.82 13.66 -5.01
N LYS A 73 -3.93 12.53 -4.31
CA LYS A 73 -3.00 12.12 -3.26
C LYS A 73 -1.69 11.57 -3.82
N ALA A 74 -1.76 10.76 -4.86
CA ALA A 74 -0.62 10.06 -5.42
C ALA A 74 0.20 10.91 -6.39
N ALA A 75 -0.43 11.83 -7.14
CA ALA A 75 0.27 12.70 -8.09
C ALA A 75 1.45 13.49 -7.52
N PRO A 76 1.36 14.14 -6.33
CA PRO A 76 2.53 14.80 -5.75
C PRO A 76 3.64 13.82 -5.38
N ILE A 77 3.30 12.58 -4.97
CA ILE A 77 4.27 11.53 -4.63
C ILE A 77 4.97 11.02 -5.89
N VAL A 78 4.20 10.68 -6.93
CA VAL A 78 4.73 10.21 -8.22
C VAL A 78 5.71 11.24 -8.79
N ARG A 79 5.31 12.52 -8.82
CA ARG A 79 6.18 13.61 -9.32
C ARG A 79 7.39 13.88 -8.44
N LYS A 80 7.26 13.70 -7.12
CA LYS A 80 8.38 13.89 -6.19
C LYS A 80 9.45 12.81 -6.38
N CYS A 81 9.02 11.56 -6.56
CA CYS A 81 9.93 10.44 -6.76
C CYS A 81 10.50 10.39 -8.18
N GLY A 82 9.70 10.74 -9.19
CA GLY A 82 10.09 10.68 -10.60
C GLY A 82 10.64 9.30 -10.96
N THR A 83 11.72 9.27 -11.73
CA THR A 83 12.49 8.04 -11.95
C THR A 83 13.69 7.98 -11.00
N ILE A 84 13.80 6.92 -10.20
CA ILE A 84 15.03 6.59 -9.47
C ILE A 84 15.78 5.53 -10.28
N LYS A 85 16.89 5.92 -10.91
CA LYS A 85 17.69 5.03 -11.75
C LYS A 85 18.52 4.04 -10.92
N GLY A 86 18.33 2.75 -11.19
CA GLY A 86 19.18 1.65 -10.74
C GLY A 86 20.15 1.18 -11.83
N LEU A 87 20.85 0.06 -11.59
CA LEU A 87 21.76 -0.56 -12.55
C LEU A 87 21.01 -1.26 -13.69
N THR A 88 19.76 -1.64 -13.45
CA THR A 88 18.87 -2.29 -14.44
C THR A 88 17.50 -1.61 -14.47
N PRO A 89 16.69 -1.84 -15.53
CA PRO A 89 15.29 -1.39 -15.55
C PRO A 89 14.48 -1.94 -14.38
N CYS A 90 14.68 -3.22 -14.03
CA CYS A 90 14.06 -3.86 -12.88
C CYS A 90 14.40 -3.15 -11.56
N GLU A 91 15.68 -2.83 -11.36
CA GLU A 91 16.11 -2.10 -10.17
C GLU A 91 15.57 -0.67 -10.14
N SER A 92 15.47 -0.01 -11.30
CA SER A 92 14.90 1.34 -11.39
C SER A 92 13.42 1.36 -10.98
N ALA A 93 12.64 0.38 -11.44
CA ALA A 93 11.24 0.22 -11.05
C ALA A 93 11.11 -0.04 -9.54
N TRP A 94 11.94 -0.93 -9.00
CA TRP A 94 11.95 -1.26 -7.56
C TRP A 94 12.34 -0.07 -6.68
N LEU A 95 13.41 0.66 -7.03
CA LEU A 95 13.85 1.84 -6.29
C LEU A 95 12.78 2.94 -6.32
N THR A 96 12.17 3.15 -7.48
CA THR A 96 11.09 4.15 -7.62
C THR A 96 9.88 3.75 -6.78
N HIS A 97 9.45 2.49 -6.84
CA HIS A 97 8.30 2.04 -6.06
C HIS A 97 8.54 2.13 -4.54
N LYS A 98 9.77 1.90 -4.08
CA LYS A 98 10.17 2.15 -2.68
C LYS A 98 10.03 3.61 -2.28
N CYS A 99 10.35 4.55 -3.19
CA CYS A 99 10.13 5.97 -2.94
C CYS A 99 8.64 6.29 -2.79
N TYR A 100 7.78 5.74 -3.66
CA TYR A 100 6.33 5.94 -3.53
C TYR A 100 5.82 5.51 -2.15
N GLN A 101 6.25 4.34 -1.68
CA GLN A 101 5.86 3.84 -0.36
C GLN A 101 6.38 4.74 0.76
N ALA A 102 7.64 5.19 0.68
CA ALA A 102 8.24 6.06 1.70
C ALA A 102 7.58 7.45 1.79
N GLU A 103 6.98 7.91 0.69
CA GLU A 103 6.33 9.23 0.58
C GLU A 103 4.80 9.17 0.75
N ALA A 104 4.23 7.97 0.92
CA ALA A 104 2.81 7.74 1.14
C ALA A 104 2.52 7.43 2.63
N PRO A 105 2.37 8.45 3.51
CA PRO A 105 2.21 8.24 4.95
C PRO A 105 0.89 7.56 5.35
N ASP A 106 -0.09 7.43 4.45
CA ASP A 106 -1.44 6.89 4.73
C ASP A 106 -1.58 5.38 4.45
N LEU A 107 -0.54 4.72 3.92
CA LEU A 107 -0.56 3.30 3.55
C LEU A 107 0.48 2.55 4.39
N THR A 108 0.04 1.93 5.49
CA THR A 108 0.96 1.24 6.38
C THR A 108 1.39 -0.11 5.86
N GLU A 109 2.41 -0.61 6.55
CA GLU A 109 3.21 -1.73 6.12
C GLU A 109 2.46 -3.07 6.14
N ASP A 110 1.14 -3.13 6.04
CA ASP A 110 0.42 -4.41 5.99
C ASP A 110 -0.85 -4.43 5.12
N GLY A 111 -1.12 -3.35 4.37
CA GLY A 111 -2.44 -3.13 3.77
C GLY A 111 -3.55 -2.90 4.80
N ASP A 112 -3.17 -2.70 6.07
CA ASP A 112 -4.05 -2.31 7.16
C ASP A 112 -4.24 -0.79 7.19
N ILE A 113 -5.31 -0.37 7.86
CA ILE A 113 -5.64 1.04 8.09
C ILE A 113 -4.61 1.63 9.06
N ASP A 114 -3.91 2.67 8.63
CA ASP A 114 -3.14 3.53 9.53
C ASP A 114 -4.09 4.13 10.58
N GLU A 115 -3.96 3.68 11.83
CA GLU A 115 -4.82 4.09 12.94
C GLU A 115 -4.70 5.61 13.19
N ASP A 116 -3.54 6.22 12.99
CA ASP A 116 -3.30 7.65 13.19
C ASP A 116 -3.82 8.49 12.02
N ALA A 117 -3.72 8.01 10.77
CA ALA A 117 -4.33 8.65 9.59
C ALA A 117 -5.86 8.49 9.58
N CYS A 118 -6.37 7.36 10.07
CA CYS A 118 -7.80 7.11 10.25
C CYS A 118 -8.38 7.97 11.39
N ILE A 119 -7.63 8.15 12.49
CA ILE A 119 -7.95 9.13 13.54
C ILE A 119 -7.97 10.56 12.98
N ALA A 120 -7.06 10.91 12.06
CA ALA A 120 -7.01 12.23 11.43
C ALA A 120 -8.16 12.47 10.42
N TYR A 121 -8.63 11.44 9.72
CA TYR A 121 -9.77 11.50 8.79
C TYR A 121 -11.15 11.47 9.48
N LEU A 122 -11.30 10.68 10.56
CA LEU A 122 -12.54 10.63 11.38
C LEU A 122 -12.71 11.84 12.31
N ALA A 123 -11.67 12.65 12.40
CA ALA A 123 -11.54 13.79 13.30
C ALA A 123 -12.46 14.97 12.96
N ASP A 124 -13.06 14.98 11.77
CA ASP A 124 -13.96 16.07 11.37
C ASP A 124 -15.42 15.79 11.70
N ASN A 125 -15.82 14.52 11.97
CA ASN A 125 -17.22 14.17 12.24
C ASN A 125 -17.49 13.36 13.53
N TYR A 126 -16.53 12.63 14.13
CA TYR A 126 -16.78 11.74 15.29
C TYR A 126 -15.67 11.74 16.37
N ARG A 127 -14.83 12.78 16.38
CA ARG A 127 -13.60 12.94 17.17
C ARG A 127 -13.76 12.63 18.67
N ASP A 128 -14.82 13.14 19.30
CA ASP A 128 -14.95 13.10 20.76
C ASP A 128 -15.44 11.75 21.30
N GLU A 129 -16.06 10.92 20.46
CA GLU A 129 -16.59 9.60 20.85
C GLU A 129 -15.54 8.48 20.70
N PHE A 130 -14.80 8.48 19.59
CA PHE A 130 -13.94 7.35 19.23
C PHE A 130 -12.49 7.48 19.72
N ILE A 131 -11.92 8.69 19.80
CA ILE A 131 -10.51 8.87 20.21
C ILE A 131 -10.16 8.24 21.57
N PRO A 132 -10.98 8.37 22.63
CA PRO A 132 -10.67 7.75 23.91
C PRO A 132 -10.67 6.21 23.85
N ILE A 133 -11.54 5.64 23.01
CA ILE A 133 -11.67 4.18 22.83
C ILE A 133 -10.47 3.64 22.06
N ILE A 134 -10.12 4.31 20.96
CA ILE A 134 -8.99 3.98 20.11
C ILE A 134 -7.69 4.03 20.93
N ARG A 135 -7.40 5.13 21.64
CA ARG A 135 -6.22 5.23 22.51
C ARG A 135 -6.15 4.18 23.62
N ARG A 136 -7.31 3.79 24.17
CA ARG A 136 -7.39 2.77 25.23
C ARG A 136 -7.14 1.37 24.69
N CYS A 137 -7.66 1.09 23.50
CA CYS A 137 -7.60 -0.23 22.90
C CYS A 137 -6.28 -0.44 22.15
N GLY A 138 -5.88 0.49 21.30
CA GLY A 138 -4.83 0.28 20.31
C GLY A 138 -5.03 -1.03 19.54
N THR A 139 -3.98 -1.51 18.89
CA THR A 139 -3.98 -2.84 18.26
C THR A 139 -3.89 -3.96 19.31
N LYS A 140 -4.79 -4.94 19.24
CA LYS A 140 -4.72 -6.16 20.05
C LYS A 140 -4.20 -7.32 19.21
N LYS A 141 -2.88 -7.60 19.29
CA LYS A 141 -2.25 -8.67 18.50
C LYS A 141 -2.80 -10.05 18.88
N GLY A 142 -3.30 -10.76 17.87
CA GLY A 142 -3.73 -12.16 17.93
C GLY A 142 -2.73 -13.09 17.24
N ALA A 143 -3.04 -14.39 17.23
CA ALA A 143 -2.19 -15.41 16.60
C ALA A 143 -2.14 -15.28 15.07
N THR A 144 -3.18 -14.71 14.48
CA THR A 144 -3.30 -14.38 13.06
C THR A 144 -3.73 -12.93 12.86
N VAL A 145 -3.68 -12.45 11.62
CA VAL A 145 -4.22 -11.15 11.23
C VAL A 145 -5.74 -11.05 11.48
N CYS A 146 -6.49 -12.14 11.25
CA CYS A 146 -7.91 -12.24 11.57
C CYS A 146 -8.17 -12.14 13.07
N ASP A 147 -7.33 -12.78 13.89
CA ASP A 147 -7.43 -12.69 15.35
C ASP A 147 -7.10 -11.27 15.83
N THR A 148 -6.13 -10.62 15.21
CA THR A 148 -5.76 -9.24 15.52
C THR A 148 -6.90 -8.26 15.22
N ALA A 149 -7.53 -8.41 14.05
CA ALA A 149 -8.70 -7.61 13.67
C ALA A 149 -9.90 -7.88 14.59
N TRP A 150 -10.14 -9.15 14.95
CA TRP A 150 -11.24 -9.54 15.85
C TRP A 150 -11.05 -9.00 17.27
N LEU A 151 -9.86 -9.16 17.85
CA LEU A 151 -9.54 -8.69 19.21
C LEU A 151 -9.58 -7.17 19.32
N THR A 152 -9.12 -6.48 18.28
CA THR A 152 -9.16 -5.00 18.21
C THR A 152 -10.61 -4.51 18.12
N ASN A 153 -11.42 -5.07 17.21
CA ASN A 153 -12.84 -4.74 17.10
C ASN A 153 -13.64 -5.11 18.36
N GLN A 154 -13.29 -6.21 19.02
CA GLN A 154 -13.92 -6.61 20.28
C GLN A 154 -13.63 -5.58 21.39
N CYS A 155 -12.41 -5.06 21.49
CA CYS A 155 -12.07 -4.02 22.46
C CYS A 155 -12.84 -2.72 22.19
N TRP A 156 -12.98 -2.33 20.92
CA TRP A 156 -13.75 -1.16 20.52
C TRP A 156 -15.25 -1.33 20.81
N ALA A 157 -15.82 -2.50 20.54
CA ALA A 157 -17.21 -2.82 20.85
C ALA A 157 -17.52 -2.88 22.36
N GLN A 158 -16.50 -3.10 23.19
CA GLN A 158 -16.53 -3.05 24.66
C GLN A 158 -16.06 -1.69 25.22
N GLY A 159 -15.85 -0.69 24.36
CA GLY A 159 -15.86 0.74 24.72
C GLY A 159 -17.11 1.09 25.52
N PRO A 160 -17.11 2.18 26.31
CA PRO A 160 -18.36 2.73 26.81
C PRO A 160 -19.20 3.18 25.61
N ARG A 161 -19.94 2.25 25.00
CA ARG A 161 -21.11 2.59 24.21
C ARG A 161 -21.96 3.44 25.13
N TYR A 162 -22.41 4.58 24.63
CA TYR A 162 -23.53 5.32 25.19
C TYR A 162 -24.47 4.34 25.90
N ARG A 163 -24.62 4.52 27.22
CA ARG A 163 -25.73 3.93 27.96
C ARG A 163 -26.97 4.49 27.26
N VAL A 164 -27.56 3.68 26.37
CA VAL A 164 -28.81 4.00 25.70
C VAL A 164 -29.83 4.32 26.79
N LEU A 165 -30.33 5.56 26.80
CA LEU A 165 -31.60 5.88 27.44
C LEU A 165 -32.72 5.29 26.59
#